data_AF-A0A348ZFN9-F1
#
_entry.id   AF-A0A348ZFN9-F1
#
_cell.length_a   1.000
_cell.length_b   1.000
_cell.length_c   1.000
_cell.angle_alpha   90.00
_cell.angle_beta   90.00
_cell.angle_gamma   90.00
#
_symmetry.space_group_name_H-M   'P 1'
#
loop_
_entity.id
_entity.type
_entity.pdbx_description
1 polymer ?
#
loop_
_entity_poly.entity_id
_entity_poly.type
_entity_poly.pdbx_seq_one_letter_code
_entity_poly.pdbx_strand_id
1 'polypeptide(L)' 'MWWSLNRISLAALLMLATAGARAQLVEFQQGVLTLPEIVSSGIAYRAEFRILPDSDPMRFELIASSTVDVSGSL' A
#
# COMPACT_ATOMS: atom_id res chain seq x y z
N MET A 1 24.70 28.06 -16.14
CA MET A 1 24.82 26.59 -16.14
C MET A 1 24.78 25.94 -14.74
N TRP A 2 24.74 26.69 -13.63
CA TRP A 2 24.70 26.11 -12.28
C TRP A 2 23.28 25.73 -11.78
N TRP A 3 22.23 26.34 -12.34
CA TRP A 3 20.85 26.13 -11.90
C TRP A 3 20.20 24.84 -12.42
N SER A 4 20.72 24.25 -13.50
CA SER A 4 20.17 23.02 -14.09
C SER A 4 20.64 21.74 -13.38
N LEU A 5 21.84 21.73 -12.78
CA LEU A 5 22.34 20.55 -12.05
C LEU A 5 21.52 20.25 -10.79
N ASN A 6 21.02 21.29 -10.11
CA ASN A 6 20.28 21.10 -8.86
C ASN A 6 18.90 20.45 -9.06
N ARG A 7 18.26 20.72 -10.20
CA ARG A 7 16.93 20.18 -10.53
C ARG A 7 16.95 18.72 -10.98
N ILE A 8 17.98 18.33 -11.74
CA ILE A 8 18.12 16.95 -12.24
C ILE A 8 18.46 16.00 -11.08
N SER A 9 19.36 16.41 -10.19
CA SER A 9 19.68 15.62 -8.99
C SER A 9 18.49 15.47 -8.05
N LEU A 10 17.70 16.53 -7.86
CA LEU A 10 16.49 16.47 -7.03
C LEU A 10 15.42 15.56 -7.64
N ALA A 11 15.21 15.63 -8.96
CA ALA A 11 14.28 14.76 -9.67
C ALA A 11 14.73 13.29 -9.62
N ALA A 12 16.03 13.01 -9.76
CA ALA A 12 16.58 11.67 -9.63
C ALA A 12 16.41 11.11 -8.21
N LEU A 13 16.65 11.94 -7.18
CA LEU A 13 16.42 11.54 -5.78
C LEU A 13 14.94 11.25 -5.51
N LEU A 14 14.03 12.05 -6.07
CA LEU A 14 12.58 11.88 -5.91
C LEU A 14 12.11 10.59 -6.60
N MET A 15 12.58 10.32 -7.82
CA MET A 15 12.29 9.08 -8.55
C MET A 15 12.84 7.84 -7.84
N LEU A 16 14.01 7.94 -7.22
CA LEU A 16 14.61 6.85 -6.45
C LEU A 16 13.85 6.59 -5.14
N ALA A 17 13.35 7.64 -4.49
CA ALA A 17 12.55 7.54 -3.27
C ALA A 17 11.14 6.97 -3.54
N THR A 18 10.57 7.21 -4.73
CA THR A 18 9.26 6.66 -5.11
C THR A 18 9.34 5.29 -5.77
N ALA A 19 10.51 4.85 -6.24
CA ALA A 19 10.70 3.55 -6.91
C ALA A 19 10.35 2.34 -6.01
N GLY A 20 10.45 2.48 -4.68
CA GLY A 20 10.08 1.43 -3.72
C GLY A 20 8.66 1.52 -3.17
N ALA A 21 8.00 2.68 -3.31
CA ALA A 21 6.65 2.89 -2.81
C ALA A 21 5.63 2.49 -3.88
N ARG A 22 5.46 1.17 -4.08
CA ARG A 22 4.28 0.67 -4.79
C ARG A 22 3.06 1.00 -3.94
N ALA A 23 2.38 2.11 -4.26
CA ALA A 23 1.05 2.39 -3.75
C ALA A 23 0.11 1.34 -4.35
N GLN A 24 0.05 0.16 -3.73
CA GLN A 24 -0.86 -0.88 -4.15
C GLN A 24 -2.26 -0.44 -3.74
N LEU A 25 -3.13 -0.31 -4.74
CA LEU A 25 -4.45 0.29 -4.58
C LEU A 25 -5.28 -0.56 -3.61
N VAL A 26 -5.82 0.10 -2.58
CA VAL A 26 -6.84 -0.52 -1.73
C VAL A 26 -8.11 -0.67 -2.56
N GLU A 27 -8.65 -1.88 -2.63
CA GLU A 27 -9.86 -2.16 -3.40
C GLU A 27 -11.07 -2.16 -2.49
N PHE A 28 -12.07 -1.34 -2.81
CA PHE A 28 -13.33 -1.26 -2.07
C PHE A 28 -14.49 -1.70 -2.95
N GLN A 29 -15.10 -2.83 -2.62
CA GLN A 29 -16.26 -3.36 -3.33
C GLN A 29 -17.30 -3.85 -2.34
N GLN A 30 -18.56 -3.49 -2.55
CA GLN A 30 -19.72 -4.00 -1.79
C GLN A 30 -19.59 -3.89 -0.26
N GLY A 31 -18.94 -2.84 0.26
CA GLY A 31 -18.76 -2.66 1.71
C GLY A 31 -17.57 -3.42 2.30
N VAL A 32 -16.79 -4.11 1.46
CA VAL A 32 -15.55 -4.79 1.83
C VAL A 32 -14.35 -4.01 1.30
N LEU A 33 -13.43 -3.72 2.21
CA LEU A 33 -12.14 -3.12 1.97
C LEU A 33 -11.09 -4.23 1.90
N THR A 34 -10.58 -4.50 0.70
CA THR A 34 -9.47 -5.43 0.49
C THR A 34 -8.17 -4.65 0.60
N LEU A 35 -7.39 -4.92 1.64
CA LEU A 35 -6.09 -4.29 1.79
C LEU A 35 -5.10 -4.86 0.76
N PRO A 36 -4.21 -4.00 0.23
CA PRO A 36 -3.07 -4.46 -0.54
C PRO A 36 -2.20 -5.40 0.30
N GLU A 37 -1.28 -6.09 -0.36
CA GLU A 37 -0.31 -6.95 0.31
C GLU A 37 0.43 -6.19 1.40
N ILE A 38 0.35 -6.71 2.64
CA ILE A 38 1.08 -6.19 3.79
C ILE A 38 2.26 -7.13 4.02
N VAL A 39 3.47 -6.62 3.86
CA VAL A 39 4.69 -7.38 4.15
C VAL A 39 5.19 -7.02 5.54
N SER A 40 5.31 -8.00 6.43
CA SER A 40 5.89 -7.85 7.75
C SER A 40 6.83 -9.01 8.04
N SER A 41 8.08 -8.69 8.41
CA SER A 41 9.12 -9.69 8.74
C SER A 41 9.33 -10.75 7.64
N GLY A 42 9.19 -10.37 6.36
CA GLY A 42 9.35 -11.28 5.21
C GLY A 42 8.14 -12.17 4.92
N ILE A 43 7.03 -12.00 5.64
CA ILE A 43 5.77 -12.70 5.41
C ILE A 43 4.78 -11.70 4.81
N ALA A 44 4.14 -12.08 3.71
CA ALA A 44 3.09 -11.30 3.09
C ALA A 44 1.71 -11.75 3.60
N TYR A 45 0.85 -10.77 3.83
CA TYR A 45 -0.51 -10.97 4.30
C TYR A 45 -1.49 -10.27 3.36
N ARG A 46 -2.63 -10.92 3.14
CA ARG A 46 -3.81 -10.30 2.57
C ARG A 46 -4.92 -10.32 3.60
N ALA A 47 -5.66 -9.22 3.70
CA ALA A 47 -6.75 -9.07 4.64
C ALA A 47 -7.92 -8.32 4.01
N GLU A 48 -9.12 -8.75 4.36
CA GLU A 48 -10.38 -8.13 3.96
C GLU A 48 -11.12 -7.63 5.20
N PHE A 49 -11.57 -6.38 5.15
CA PHE A 49 -12.29 -5.74 6.24
C PHE A 49 -13.67 -5.33 5.78
N ARG A 50 -14.70 -5.66 6.54
CA ARG A 50 -16.01 -5.04 6.38
C ARG A 50 -16.03 -3.72 7.12
N ILE A 51 -16.53 -2.67 6.47
CA ILE A 51 -16.79 -1.39 7.12
C ILE A 51 -18.16 -1.49 7.80
N LEU A 52 -18.22 -1.23 9.11
CA LEU A 52 -19.47 -1.19 9.84
C LEU A 52 -20.19 0.14 9.54
N PRO A 53 -21.38 0.11 8.91
CA PRO A 53 -22.11 1.33 8.61
C PRO A 53 -22.51 2.05 9.91
N ASP A 54 -22.62 3.37 9.83
CA ASP A 54 -23.09 4.22 10.93
C ASP A 54 -22.29 4.08 12.24
N SER A 55 -21.03 3.64 12.13
CA SER A 55 -20.10 3.59 13.25
C SER A 55 -19.34 4.90 13.38
N ASP A 56 -19.41 5.53 14.57
CA ASP A 56 -18.56 6.65 14.96
C ASP A 56 -17.84 6.33 16.29
N PRO A 57 -16.49 6.20 16.31
CA PRO A 57 -15.59 6.29 15.16
C PRO A 57 -15.83 5.17 14.14
N MET A 58 -15.33 5.35 12.92
CA MET A 58 -15.39 4.34 11.86
C MET A 58 -14.78 3.02 12.34
N ARG A 59 -15.56 1.94 12.29
CA ARG A 59 -15.15 0.59 12.72
C ARG A 59 -14.98 -0.33 11.53
N PHE A 60 -13.97 -1.19 11.64
CA PHE A 60 -13.64 -2.22 10.66
C PHE A 60 -13.73 -3.58 11.35
N GLU A 61 -14.37 -4.53 10.68
CA GLU A 61 -14.41 -5.93 11.08
C GLU A 61 -13.49 -6.72 10.15
N LEU A 62 -12.50 -7.42 10.68
CA LEU A 62 -11.68 -8.35 9.90
C LEU A 62 -12.54 -9.57 9.54
N ILE A 63 -12.83 -9.77 8.26
CA ILE A 63 -13.69 -10.86 7.78
C ILE A 63 -12.92 -12.00 7.12
N ALA A 64 -11.72 -11.72 6.60
CA ALA A 64 -10.81 -12.73 6.08
C ALA A 64 -9.36 -12.29 6.22
N SER A 65 -8.46 -13.24 6.50
CA SER A 65 -7.02 -13.05 6.41
C SER A 65 -6.34 -14.32 5.91
N SER A 66 -5.25 -14.13 5.18
CA SER A 66 -4.41 -15.24 4.72
C SER A 66 -2.97 -14.78 4.58
N THR A 67 -2.05 -15.71 4.81
CA THR A 67 -0.67 -15.58 4.37
C THR A 67 -0.61 -15.86 2.88
N VAL A 68 0.11 -15.03 2.14
CA VAL A 68 0.34 -15.18 0.71
C VAL A 68 1.83 -15.19 0.43
N ASP A 69 2.24 -15.71 -0.73
CA ASP A 69 3.59 -15.49 -1.22
C ASP A 69 3.81 -14.00 -1.50
N VAL A 70 5.01 -13.50 -1.21
CA VAL A 70 5.37 -12.10 -1.46
C VAL A 70 5.28 -11.82 -2.96
N SER A 71 4.38 -10.92 -3.35
CA SER A 71 4.17 -10.54 -4.74
C SER A 71 5.29 -9.60 -5.19
N GLY A 72 6.43 -10.19 -5.51
CA GLY A 72 7.65 -9.46 -5.87
C GLY A 72 8.88 -10.36 -5.84
N SER A 73 8.89 -11.41 -6.67
CA SER A 73 10.14 -12.11 -6.97
C SER A 73 10.93 -11.33 -8.03
N LEU A 74 11.97 -10.63 -7.55
CA LEU A 74 13.09 -9.98 -8.25
C LEU A 74 12.78 -8.73 -9.09
#